data_AF-A0A7D5PGG7-F1
#
_entry.id   AF-A0A7D5PGG7-F1
#
_cell.length_a   1.000
_cell.length_b   1.000
_cell.length_c   1.000
_cell.angle_alpha   90.00
_cell.angle_beta   90.00
_cell.angle_gamma   90.00
#
_symmetry.space_group_name_H-M   'P 1'
#
loop_
_entity.id
_entity.type
_entity.pdbx_description
1 polymer ?
#
loop_
_entity_poly.entity_id
_entity_poly.type
_entity_poly.pdbx_seq_one_letter_code
_entity_poly.pdbx_strand_id
1 'polypeptide(L)'
;MKLNRLLNDDDAVSPVIGVILMVAITVILAAVIATFVLGLGDQVSNTSPQASFSFEWDGSSGEEGTLTVTHDGGDTIQAQNLYIRGSEGSNANSADDLGKTWDFDNYDGNVGATSEVQAGMSIDIEGIGSDGEISLVWQSSTGESSTTLKTWTGPTA
;
A
#
# COMPACT_ATOMS: atom_id res chain seq x y z
N MET A 1 -11.14 -46.71 67.67
CA MET A 1 -11.24 -45.42 66.95
C MET A 1 -10.41 -45.51 65.67
N LYS A 2 -11.04 -45.92 64.56
CA LYS A 2 -10.41 -46.16 63.26
C LYS A 2 -11.44 -45.82 62.17
N LEU A 3 -11.67 -44.53 61.88
CA LEU A 3 -12.51 -44.11 60.75
C LEU A 3 -12.21 -42.69 60.23
N ASN A 4 -11.41 -41.87 60.93
CA ASN A 4 -11.18 -40.45 60.57
C ASN A 4 -9.91 -40.18 59.73
N ARG A 5 -9.27 -41.20 59.16
CA ARG A 5 -8.06 -41.04 58.32
C ARG A 5 -8.27 -41.30 56.83
N LEU A 6 -9.50 -41.62 56.41
CA LEU A 6 -9.83 -41.92 55.00
C LEU A 6 -10.59 -40.79 54.28
N LEU A 7 -10.83 -39.65 54.95
CA LEU A 7 -11.52 -38.49 54.39
C LEU A 7 -10.63 -37.24 54.35
N ASN A 8 -9.33 -37.39 54.63
CA ASN A 8 -8.39 -36.28 54.75
C ASN A 8 -7.09 -36.55 53.97
N ASP A 9 -7.19 -37.33 52.90
CA ASP A 9 -6.25 -37.26 51.77
C ASP A 9 -6.81 -36.23 50.77
N ASP A 10 -6.93 -34.99 51.24
CA ASP A 10 -6.81 -33.84 50.34
C ASP A 10 -5.30 -33.75 50.02
N ASP A 11 -4.80 -34.71 49.25
CA ASP A 11 -3.56 -34.53 48.53
C ASP A 11 -3.76 -33.25 47.74
N ALA A 12 -2.95 -32.24 48.06
CA ALA A 12 -3.09 -30.88 47.60
C ALA A 12 -2.75 -30.76 46.11
N VAL A 13 -3.58 -31.35 45.25
CA VAL A 13 -3.47 -31.25 43.78
C VAL A 13 -4.07 -29.93 43.28
N SER A 14 -4.66 -29.11 44.16
CA SER A 14 -5.28 -27.83 43.81
C SER A 14 -4.30 -26.72 43.39
N PRO A 15 -3.06 -26.59 43.92
CA PRO A 15 -2.16 -25.51 43.52
C PRO A 15 -1.61 -25.71 42.11
N VAL A 16 -1.21 -26.94 41.77
CA VAL A 16 -0.53 -27.22 40.49
C VAL A 16 -1.53 -27.20 39.33
N ILE A 17 -2.72 -27.78 39.51
CA ILE A 17 -3.76 -27.75 38.47
C ILE A 17 -4.22 -26.31 38.23
N GLY A 18 -4.35 -25.49 39.28
CA GLY A 18 -4.69 -24.07 39.17
C GLY A 18 -3.65 -23.28 38.37
N VAL A 19 -2.36 -23.52 38.62
CA VAL A 19 -1.27 -22.88 37.88
C VAL A 19 -1.26 -23.32 36.42
N ILE A 20 -1.39 -24.62 36.13
CA ILE A 20 -1.40 -25.12 34.75
C ILE A 20 -2.59 -24.53 33.98
N LEU A 21 -3.77 -24.48 34.57
CA LEU A 21 -4.96 -23.92 33.93
C LEU A 21 -4.83 -22.40 33.70
N MET A 22 -4.31 -21.66 34.68
CA MET A 22 -4.07 -20.23 34.55
C MET A 22 -3.07 -19.95 33.43
N VAL A 23 -1.96 -20.68 33.40
CA VAL A 23 -0.94 -20.54 32.36
C VAL A 23 -1.54 -20.91 31.00
N ALA A 24 -2.25 -22.03 30.88
CA ALA A 24 -2.86 -22.45 29.62
C ALA A 24 -3.80 -21.39 29.03
N ILE A 25 -4.70 -20.81 29.84
CA ILE A 25 -5.61 -19.77 29.37
C ILE A 25 -4.83 -18.51 28.97
N THR A 26 -3.86 -18.08 29.77
CA THR A 26 -3.07 -16.89 29.44
C THR A 26 -2.27 -17.05 28.15
N VAL A 27 -1.73 -18.25 27.88
CA VAL A 27 -1.02 -18.56 26.63
C VAL A 27 -1.95 -18.53 25.44
N ILE A 28 -3.15 -19.12 25.55
CA ILE A 28 -4.16 -19.08 24.48
C ILE A 28 -4.59 -17.64 24.21
N LEU A 29 -4.93 -16.88 25.24
CA LEU A 29 -5.35 -15.48 25.09
C LEU A 29 -4.24 -14.62 24.48
N ALA A 30 -3.00 -14.79 24.94
CA ALA A 30 -1.85 -14.08 24.39
C ALA A 30 -1.63 -14.43 22.90
N ALA A 31 -1.73 -15.71 22.54
CA ALA A 31 -1.59 -16.15 21.15
C ALA A 31 -2.68 -15.56 20.24
N VAL A 32 -3.94 -15.57 20.69
CA VAL A 32 -5.08 -15.02 19.93
C VAL A 32 -4.96 -13.51 19.75
N ILE A 33 -4.55 -12.78 20.80
CA ILE A 33 -4.34 -11.34 20.69
C ILE A 33 -3.15 -11.05 19.76
N ALA A 34 -2.07 -11.82 19.85
CA ALA A 34 -0.91 -11.66 18.98
C ALA A 34 -1.29 -11.83 17.50
N THR A 35 -2.08 -12.85 17.14
CA THR A 35 -2.54 -13.02 15.76
C THR A 35 -3.51 -11.93 15.33
N PHE A 36 -4.37 -11.43 16.23
CA PHE A 36 -5.27 -10.33 15.93
C PHE A 36 -4.53 -9.01 15.70
N VAL A 37 -3.55 -8.69 16.54
CA VAL A 37 -2.71 -7.49 16.40
C VAL A 37 -1.85 -7.56 15.14
N LEU A 38 -1.27 -8.73 14.84
CA LEU A 38 -0.51 -8.94 13.61
C LEU A 38 -1.41 -8.80 12.36
N GLY A 39 -2.62 -9.38 12.39
CA GLY A 39 -3.59 -9.27 11.30
C GLY A 39 -4.08 -7.83 11.04
N LEU A 40 -4.16 -6.99 12.08
CA LEU A 40 -4.45 -5.56 11.91
C LEU A 40 -3.30 -4.80 11.23
N GLY A 41 -2.04 -5.20 11.48
CA GLY A 41 -0.88 -4.63 10.81
C GLY A 41 -0.88 -4.89 9.30
N ASP A 42 -1.23 -6.10 8.89
CA ASP A 42 -1.38 -6.46 7.47
C ASP A 42 -2.53 -5.71 6.80
N GLN A 43 -3.65 -5.52 7.49
CA GLN A 43 -4.80 -4.81 6.92
C GLN A 43 -4.53 -3.32 6.71
N VAL A 44 -3.82 -2.66 7.64
CA VAL A 44 -3.42 -1.26 7.49
C VAL A 44 -2.42 -1.08 6.35
N SER A 45 -1.49 -2.04 6.17
CA SER A 45 -0.46 -1.97 5.13
C SER A 45 -0.98 -2.29 3.72
N ASN A 46 -2.13 -2.96 3.60
CA ASN A 46 -2.75 -3.36 2.34
C ASN A 46 -3.98 -2.51 1.96
N THR A 47 -4.32 -1.47 2.73
CA THR A 47 -5.43 -0.57 2.38
C THR A 47 -4.94 0.45 1.35
N SER A 48 -5.57 0.48 0.17
CA SER A 48 -5.24 1.48 -0.86
C SER A 48 -5.52 2.89 -0.35
N PRO A 49 -4.58 3.84 -0.53
CA PRO A 49 -4.76 5.22 -0.13
C PRO A 49 -5.94 5.88 -0.87
N GLN A 50 -6.58 6.84 -0.21
CA GLN A 50 -7.62 7.69 -0.78
C GLN A 50 -7.00 9.02 -1.19
N ALA A 51 -6.42 9.07 -2.39
CA ALA A 51 -5.85 10.26 -2.98
C ALA A 51 -6.50 10.57 -4.34
N SER A 52 -6.58 11.85 -4.67
CA SER A 52 -7.11 12.34 -5.94
C SER A 52 -5.97 12.86 -6.80
N PHE A 53 -5.97 12.48 -8.07
CA PHE A 53 -4.99 12.91 -9.05
C PHE A 53 -5.69 13.45 -10.30
N SER A 54 -5.07 14.47 -10.90
CA SER A 54 -5.46 15.04 -12.16
C SER A 54 -4.38 14.79 -13.21
N PHE A 55 -4.82 14.72 -14.45
CA PHE A 55 -3.98 14.53 -15.62
C PHE A 55 -4.26 15.67 -16.59
N GLU A 56 -3.22 16.37 -17.00
CA GLU A 56 -3.27 17.41 -18.03
C GLU A 56 -2.29 17.02 -19.14
N TRP A 57 -2.78 16.98 -20.39
CA TRP A 57 -1.96 16.64 -21.55
C TRP A 57 -1.93 17.85 -22.48
N ASP A 58 -0.73 18.31 -22.83
CA ASP A 58 -0.51 19.53 -23.61
C ASP A 58 -0.25 19.27 -25.11
N GLY A 59 -0.33 18.01 -25.55
CA GLY A 59 -0.10 17.62 -26.94
C GLY A 59 -1.23 18.01 -27.90
N SER A 60 -0.91 17.97 -29.19
CA SER A 60 -1.87 18.19 -30.29
C SER A 60 -2.40 16.87 -30.83
N SER A 61 -3.60 16.86 -31.41
CA SER A 61 -4.19 15.64 -31.96
C SER A 61 -3.31 15.01 -33.07
N GLY A 62 -2.87 13.77 -32.85
CA GLY A 62 -1.98 13.04 -33.76
C GLY A 62 -0.48 13.29 -33.53
N GLU A 63 -0.12 14.10 -32.53
CA GLU A 63 1.26 14.38 -32.11
C GLU A 63 1.49 13.86 -30.68
N GLU A 64 2.76 13.82 -30.26
CA GLU A 64 3.13 13.57 -28.87
C GLU A 64 3.03 14.86 -28.03
N GLY A 65 2.87 14.71 -26.73
CA GLY A 65 2.84 15.80 -25.76
C GLY A 65 3.32 15.36 -24.38
N THR A 66 3.39 16.33 -23.49
CA THR A 66 3.71 16.12 -22.08
C THR A 66 2.43 15.88 -21.30
N LEU A 67 2.42 14.79 -20.52
CA LEU A 67 1.36 14.48 -19.59
C LEU A 67 1.79 14.87 -18.17
N THR A 68 1.20 15.94 -17.64
CA THR A 68 1.37 16.37 -16.26
C THR A 68 0.40 15.63 -15.36
N VAL A 69 0.92 14.91 -14.37
CA VAL A 69 0.15 14.22 -13.33
C VAL A 69 0.28 14.99 -12.02
N THR A 70 -0.83 15.49 -11.47
CA THR A 70 -0.82 16.28 -10.23
C THR A 70 -1.58 15.57 -9.12
N HIS A 71 -1.04 15.56 -7.91
CA HIS A 71 -1.74 15.16 -6.69
C HIS A 71 -2.63 16.32 -6.22
N ASP A 72 -3.94 16.20 -6.40
CA ASP A 72 -4.90 17.28 -6.08
C ASP A 72 -5.21 17.33 -4.57
N GLY A 73 -5.07 16.21 -3.86
CA GLY A 73 -5.41 16.11 -2.44
C GLY A 73 -5.69 14.70 -1.95
N GLY A 74 -5.87 14.56 -0.64
CA GLY A 74 -6.12 13.29 0.04
C GLY A 74 -4.89 12.76 0.77
N ASP A 75 -4.78 11.44 0.86
CA ASP A 75 -3.69 10.76 1.58
C ASP A 75 -2.32 11.01 0.94
N THR A 76 -1.29 11.07 1.77
CA THR A 76 0.11 11.12 1.33
C THR A 76 0.60 9.73 0.99
N ILE A 77 1.33 9.58 -0.12
CA ILE A 77 1.76 8.27 -0.64
C ILE A 77 3.27 8.28 -0.82
N GLN A 78 3.97 7.22 -0.42
CA GLN A 78 5.41 7.11 -0.69
C GLN A 78 5.66 6.96 -2.21
N ALA A 79 6.63 7.70 -2.74
CA ALA A 79 6.93 7.73 -4.17
C ALA A 79 7.22 6.33 -4.76
N GLN A 80 7.93 5.48 -4.02
CA GLN A 80 8.23 4.09 -4.41
C GLN A 80 7.00 3.16 -4.52
N ASN A 81 5.88 3.53 -3.89
CA ASN A 81 4.65 2.74 -3.90
C ASN A 81 3.70 3.18 -5.02
N LEU A 82 4.06 4.22 -5.78
CA LEU A 82 3.22 4.81 -6.81
C LEU A 82 3.88 4.61 -8.16
N TYR A 83 3.24 3.78 -9.00
CA TYR A 83 3.75 3.38 -10.31
C TYR A 83 2.97 4.07 -11.41
N ILE A 84 3.68 4.54 -12.43
CA ILE A 84 3.08 4.95 -13.68
C ILE A 84 3.17 3.77 -14.65
N ARG A 85 2.02 3.32 -15.15
CA ARG A 85 1.92 2.17 -16.06
C ARG A 85 1.00 2.55 -17.21
N GLY A 86 1.14 1.93 -18.36
CA GLY A 86 0.26 2.25 -19.49
C GLY A 86 0.86 1.92 -20.84
N SER A 87 0.31 2.58 -21.85
CA SER A 87 0.78 2.61 -23.22
C SER A 87 0.99 4.06 -23.64
N GLU A 88 2.14 4.33 -24.23
CA GLU A 88 2.57 5.67 -24.69
C GLU A 88 1.74 6.14 -25.88
N GLY A 89 1.14 5.21 -26.63
CA GLY A 89 0.49 5.51 -27.89
C GLY A 89 1.46 5.51 -29.07
N SER A 90 0.94 5.84 -30.25
CA SER A 90 1.68 5.96 -31.49
C SER A 90 2.49 7.26 -31.52
N ASN A 91 3.66 7.24 -32.17
CA ASN A 91 4.58 8.40 -32.30
C ASN A 91 5.22 8.91 -31.00
N ALA A 92 5.15 8.16 -29.90
CA ALA A 92 5.92 8.41 -28.69
C ALA A 92 7.43 8.30 -28.98
N ASN A 93 8.22 9.34 -28.71
CA ASN A 93 9.66 9.34 -28.97
C ASN A 93 10.53 8.95 -27.77
N SER A 94 9.97 8.75 -26.59
CA SER A 94 10.61 8.10 -25.44
C SER A 94 9.63 8.17 -24.27
N ALA A 95 8.87 7.12 -23.98
CA ALA A 95 8.42 6.95 -22.60
C ALA A 95 9.25 5.85 -21.90
N ASP A 96 10.54 6.14 -21.83
CA ASP A 96 11.46 5.52 -20.87
C ASP A 96 10.93 5.59 -19.42
N ASP A 97 9.87 6.37 -19.20
CA ASP A 97 9.22 6.65 -17.93
C ASP A 97 8.05 5.69 -17.60
N LEU A 98 7.58 4.85 -18.53
CA LEU A 98 6.59 3.84 -18.17
C LEU A 98 7.18 2.68 -17.36
N GLY A 99 6.43 2.25 -16.34
CA GLY A 99 6.80 1.17 -15.43
C GLY A 99 7.67 1.62 -14.25
N LYS A 100 8.09 2.88 -14.23
CA LYS A 100 8.82 3.48 -13.11
C LYS A 100 7.88 3.96 -12.01
N THR A 101 8.46 4.15 -10.83
CA THR A 101 7.80 4.73 -9.66
C THR A 101 7.86 6.24 -9.71
N TRP A 102 7.02 6.94 -8.94
CA TRP A 102 7.01 8.41 -8.81
C TRP A 102 8.35 9.02 -8.30
N ASP A 103 9.34 8.19 -7.98
CA ASP A 103 10.74 8.56 -7.77
C ASP A 103 11.44 8.84 -9.12
N PHE A 104 11.09 9.96 -9.75
CA PHE A 104 11.72 10.43 -10.98
C PHE A 104 12.64 11.62 -10.73
N ASP A 105 13.75 11.64 -11.48
CA ASP A 105 14.71 12.75 -11.51
C ASP A 105 14.14 14.06 -12.11
N ASN A 106 12.92 14.04 -12.65
CA ASN A 106 12.28 15.18 -13.34
C ASN A 106 11.58 16.19 -12.40
N TYR A 107 11.71 16.04 -11.08
CA TYR A 107 11.25 17.05 -10.13
C TYR A 107 12.41 17.97 -9.71
N ASP A 108 12.13 19.29 -9.61
CA ASP A 108 12.99 20.32 -9.01
C ASP A 108 13.14 20.09 -7.50
N GLY A 109 13.86 19.02 -7.13
CA GLY A 109 14.09 18.59 -5.75
C GLY A 109 13.92 17.09 -5.52
N ASN A 110 14.78 16.25 -6.12
CA ASN A 110 15.03 14.84 -5.78
C ASN A 110 13.97 14.18 -4.87
N VAL A 111 12.83 13.79 -5.43
CA VAL A 111 11.80 13.03 -4.70
C VAL A 111 12.26 11.58 -4.62
N GLY A 112 13.16 11.27 -3.68
CA GLY A 112 13.66 9.90 -3.53
C GLY A 112 12.58 8.90 -3.15
N ALA A 113 12.82 7.60 -3.34
CA ALA A 113 11.92 6.48 -3.05
C ALA A 113 11.06 6.59 -1.77
N THR A 114 11.65 7.07 -0.67
CA THR A 114 10.98 7.20 0.64
C THR A 114 10.24 8.51 0.84
N SER A 115 10.28 9.42 -0.13
CA SER A 115 9.62 10.73 -0.06
C SER A 115 8.11 10.56 -0.15
N GLU A 116 7.39 11.42 0.57
CA GLU A 116 5.94 11.44 0.55
C GLU A 116 5.45 12.37 -0.55
N VAL A 117 4.69 11.83 -1.50
CA VAL A 117 3.91 12.57 -2.49
C VAL A 117 2.69 13.15 -1.79
N GLN A 118 2.57 14.48 -1.82
CA GLN A 118 1.52 15.24 -1.14
C GLN A 118 0.78 16.14 -2.12
N ALA A 119 -0.33 16.72 -1.66
CA ALA A 119 -1.14 17.64 -2.45
C ALA A 119 -0.31 18.82 -3.01
N GLY A 120 -0.48 19.09 -4.29
CA GLY A 120 0.24 20.12 -5.03
C GLY A 120 1.54 19.65 -5.68
N MET A 121 1.96 18.39 -5.47
CA MET A 121 3.09 17.81 -6.21
C MET A 121 2.63 17.31 -7.56
N SER A 122 3.42 17.57 -8.60
CA SER A 122 3.17 17.11 -9.96
C SER A 122 4.42 16.48 -10.58
N ILE A 123 4.22 15.62 -11.56
CA ILE A 123 5.28 15.08 -12.42
C ILE A 123 4.86 15.29 -13.87
N ASP A 124 5.85 15.49 -14.72
CA ASP A 124 5.67 15.55 -16.17
C ASP A 124 6.22 14.26 -16.80
N ILE A 125 5.40 13.66 -17.66
CA ILE A 125 5.78 12.49 -18.46
C ILE A 125 5.80 12.95 -19.91
N GLU A 126 7.00 13.04 -20.48
CA GLU A 126 7.18 13.48 -21.87
C GLU A 126 6.89 12.34 -22.86
N GLY A 127 6.66 12.71 -24.12
CA GLY A 127 6.57 11.74 -25.22
C GLY A 127 5.30 10.88 -25.23
N ILE A 128 4.19 11.36 -24.65
CA ILE A 128 2.91 10.62 -24.66
C ILE A 128 2.11 11.00 -25.91
N GLY A 129 1.83 10.01 -26.75
CA GLY A 129 0.99 10.12 -27.95
C GLY A 129 -0.48 10.36 -27.64
N SER A 130 -1.20 10.93 -28.61
CA SER A 130 -2.61 11.29 -28.46
C SER A 130 -3.56 10.10 -28.31
N ASP A 131 -3.12 8.88 -28.65
CA ASP A 131 -3.78 7.59 -28.45
C ASP A 131 -3.22 6.80 -27.25
N GLY A 132 -2.42 7.45 -26.40
CA GLY A 132 -1.86 6.84 -25.18
C GLY A 132 -2.92 6.55 -24.11
N GLU A 133 -2.62 5.59 -23.24
CA GLU A 133 -3.41 5.28 -22.05
C GLU A 133 -2.48 5.15 -20.86
N ILE A 134 -2.57 6.07 -19.90
CA ILE A 134 -1.69 6.12 -18.73
C ILE A 134 -2.50 5.86 -17.46
N SER A 135 -2.05 4.93 -16.65
CA SER A 135 -2.65 4.55 -15.38
C SER A 135 -1.68 4.78 -14.23
N LEU A 136 -2.17 5.49 -13.23
CA LEU A 136 -1.50 5.66 -11.95
C LEU A 136 -1.91 4.50 -11.03
N VAL A 137 -0.94 3.67 -10.65
CA VAL A 137 -1.17 2.45 -9.89
C VAL A 137 -0.44 2.54 -8.56
N TRP A 138 -1.18 2.46 -7.46
CA TRP A 138 -0.58 2.22 -6.16
C TRP A 138 -0.30 0.74 -5.96
N GLN A 139 0.83 0.42 -5.34
CA GLN A 139 1.19 -0.93 -4.92
C GLN A 139 1.67 -0.89 -3.47
N SER A 140 1.23 -1.86 -2.66
CA SER A 140 1.70 -1.97 -1.27
C SER A 140 3.20 -2.23 -1.23
N SER A 141 3.85 -1.83 -0.14
CA SER A 141 5.30 -2.02 0.04
C SER A 141 5.71 -3.50 0.06
N THR A 142 4.78 -4.40 0.36
CA THR A 142 4.99 -5.86 0.29
C THR A 142 4.75 -6.43 -1.11
N GLY A 143 4.15 -5.66 -2.03
CA GLY A 143 3.78 -6.10 -3.37
C GLY A 143 2.54 -7.01 -3.42
N GLU A 144 1.87 -7.23 -2.30
CA GLU A 144 0.75 -8.16 -2.19
C GLU A 144 -0.57 -7.56 -2.67
N SER A 145 -0.68 -6.23 -2.69
CA SER A 145 -1.87 -5.51 -3.13
C SER A 145 -1.51 -4.40 -4.12
N SER A 146 -2.33 -4.22 -5.15
CA SER A 146 -2.22 -3.08 -6.08
C SER A 146 -3.59 -2.55 -6.45
N THR A 147 -3.69 -1.24 -6.70
CA THR A 147 -4.93 -0.58 -7.08
C THR A 147 -4.64 0.54 -8.07
N THR A 148 -5.38 0.60 -9.17
CA THR A 148 -5.33 1.73 -10.09
C THR A 148 -6.09 2.91 -9.47
N LEU A 149 -5.39 3.99 -9.17
CA LEU A 149 -5.95 5.19 -8.55
C LEU A 149 -6.66 6.06 -9.59
N LYS A 150 -6.07 6.19 -10.78
CA LYS A 150 -6.58 7.04 -11.85
C LYS A 150 -6.05 6.54 -13.18
N THR A 151 -6.86 6.65 -14.22
CA THR A 151 -6.45 6.38 -15.60
C THR A 151 -6.74 7.61 -16.45
N TRP A 152 -5.80 7.94 -17.30
CA TRP A 152 -5.89 8.92 -18.37
C TRP A 152 -5.92 8.18 -19.70
N THR A 153 -6.77 8.66 -20.59
CA THR A 153 -6.94 8.14 -21.95
C THR A 153 -6.81 9.32 -22.88
N GLY A 154 -5.93 9.20 -23.87
CA GLY A 154 -5.66 10.25 -24.83
C GLY A 154 -6.89 10.59 -25.68
N PRO A 155 -6.96 11.80 -26.23
CA PRO A 155 -8.12 12.27 -26.97
C PRO A 155 -8.42 11.48 -28.25
N THR A 156 -7.47 10.68 -28.75
CA THR A 156 -7.63 9.83 -29.94
C THR A 156 -7.50 8.34 -29.66
N ALA A 157 -7.46 7.93 -28.38
CA ALA A 157 -7.35 6.53 -27.96
C ALA A 157 -8.67 5.75 -28.12
#